data_AF-F5X2Y5-F1
#
_entry.id   AF-F5X2Y5-F1
#
_cell.length_a   1.000
_cell.length_b   1.000
_cell.length_c   1.000
_cell.angle_alpha   90.00
_cell.angle_beta   90.00
_cell.angle_gamma   90.00
#
_symmetry.space_group_name_H-M   'P 1'
#
loop_
_entity.id
_entity.type
_entity.pdbx_description
1 polymer ?
#
loop_
_entity_poly.entity_id
_entity_poly.type
_entity_poly.pdbx_seq_one_letter_code
_entity_poly.pdbx_strand_id
1 'polypeptide(L)'
;MKKYIATLEKEFSLIENGFKEEEKRAFLDYKSNDSEHSKTLAFLAYKSDVYQVRMYGVFLFGYLSEDENILEFMRDEVSHDDNWRVQEVLAKAFDEFCKKTGYKQALPIIDEWLKSSNPNTRRAVTEGLRIWTSRPYFKENPNEAIKRISGLKEDTSEYVRKSVGNALRDISKKFPELIRIELDSWHLETKEIKQVYKLANKLIV
;
A
#
# COMPACT_ATOMS: atom_id res chain seq x y z
N MET A 1 2.18 26.63 -10.71
CA MET A 1 2.18 25.15 -10.73
C MET A 1 2.95 24.55 -11.91
N LYS A 2 2.61 24.78 -13.19
CA LYS A 2 3.34 24.16 -14.33
C LYS A 2 4.87 24.32 -14.29
N LYS A 3 5.37 25.54 -14.02
CA LYS A 3 6.81 25.79 -13.85
C LYS A 3 7.43 24.99 -12.69
N TYR A 4 6.67 24.80 -11.61
CA TYR A 4 7.13 24.03 -10.45
C TYR A 4 7.20 22.54 -10.77
N ILE A 5 6.21 21.98 -11.48
CA ILE A 5 6.27 20.60 -11.98
C ILE A 5 7.50 20.39 -12.87
N ALA A 6 7.78 21.30 -13.82
CA ALA A 6 8.98 21.21 -14.65
C ALA A 6 10.29 21.24 -13.83
N THR A 7 10.32 21.99 -12.72
CA THR A 7 11.44 21.96 -11.77
C THR A 7 11.55 20.59 -11.09
N LEU A 8 10.43 20.02 -10.60
CA LEU A 8 10.42 18.69 -10.00
C LEU A 8 10.86 17.61 -10.99
N GLU A 9 10.43 17.69 -12.26
CA GLU A 9 10.85 16.77 -13.32
C GLU A 9 12.36 16.80 -13.53
N LYS A 10 12.95 18.01 -13.56
CA LYS A 10 14.40 18.17 -13.67
C LYS A 10 15.14 17.66 -12.44
N GLU A 11 14.64 17.93 -11.24
CA GLU A 11 15.29 17.54 -9.97
C GLU A 11 15.19 16.03 -9.73
N PHE A 12 13.99 15.45 -9.87
CA PHE A 12 13.72 14.07 -9.50
C PHE A 12 14.09 13.05 -10.56
N SER A 13 14.17 13.42 -11.84
CA SER A 13 14.63 12.50 -12.89
C SER A 13 16.05 11.98 -12.65
N LEU A 14 16.85 12.68 -11.83
CA LEU A 14 18.20 12.27 -11.43
C LEU A 14 18.23 11.22 -10.30
N ILE A 15 17.07 10.94 -9.67
CA ILE A 15 16.97 9.99 -8.56
C ILE A 15 16.74 8.59 -9.10
N GLU A 16 17.73 7.72 -8.95
CA GLU A 16 17.66 6.34 -9.46
C GLU A 16 17.06 5.34 -8.47
N ASN A 17 17.15 5.62 -7.16
CA ASN A 17 16.80 4.68 -6.10
C ASN A 17 16.18 5.37 -4.88
N GLY A 18 15.29 4.64 -4.19
CA GLY A 18 14.60 5.13 -3.00
C GLY A 18 13.34 5.94 -3.33
N PHE A 19 12.80 6.61 -2.32
CA PHE A 19 11.58 7.43 -2.40
C PHE A 19 11.58 8.62 -1.42
N LYS A 20 12.65 8.78 -0.63
CA LYS A 20 12.67 9.69 0.52
C LYS A 20 12.70 11.16 0.13
N GLU A 21 13.33 11.48 -0.99
CA GLU A 21 13.42 12.88 -1.45
C GLU A 21 12.06 13.35 -1.99
N GLU A 22 11.37 12.49 -2.74
CA GLU A 22 10.01 12.71 -3.22
C GLU A 22 9.02 12.82 -2.06
N GLU A 23 9.08 11.90 -1.09
CA GLU A 23 8.25 11.92 0.12
C GLU A 23 8.47 13.19 0.94
N LYS A 24 9.74 13.55 1.19
CA LYS A 24 10.11 14.74 1.96
C LYS A 24 9.59 16.00 1.27
N ARG A 25 9.75 16.13 -0.04
CA ARG A 25 9.25 17.29 -0.78
C ARG A 25 7.73 17.35 -0.74
N ALA A 26 7.04 16.24 -0.99
CA ALA A 26 5.57 16.17 -0.93
C ALA A 26 5.05 16.60 0.44
N PHE A 27 5.68 16.13 1.53
CA PHE A 27 5.28 16.51 2.87
C PHE A 27 5.47 18.00 3.16
N LEU A 28 6.61 18.57 2.74
CA LEU A 28 6.88 20.00 2.92
C LEU A 28 5.86 20.84 2.15
N ASP A 29 5.61 20.51 0.89
CA ASP A 29 4.65 21.24 0.07
C ASP A 29 3.23 21.14 0.61
N TYR A 30 2.81 19.96 1.08
CA TYR A 30 1.52 19.76 1.77
C TYR A 30 1.40 20.61 3.04
N LYS A 31 2.48 20.79 3.80
CA LYS A 31 2.48 21.61 5.01
C LYS A 31 2.52 23.10 4.76
N SER A 32 3.07 23.53 3.62
CA SER A 32 3.24 24.94 3.27
C SER A 32 2.10 25.53 2.45
N ASN A 33 1.15 24.71 2.00
CA ASN A 33 0.04 25.15 1.16
C ASN A 33 -1.31 24.68 1.73
N ASP A 34 -2.39 25.33 1.30
CA ASP A 34 -3.73 24.85 1.61
C ASP A 34 -4.09 23.56 0.83
N SER A 35 -5.23 22.97 1.20
CA SER A 35 -5.70 21.71 0.64
C SER A 35 -6.06 21.81 -0.84
N GLU A 36 -6.65 22.92 -1.29
CA GLU A 36 -7.05 23.11 -2.70
C GLU A 36 -5.82 23.23 -3.62
N HIS A 37 -4.83 24.00 -3.18
CA HIS A 37 -3.54 24.10 -3.84
C HIS A 37 -2.87 22.73 -3.92
N SER A 38 -2.80 22.01 -2.80
CA SER A 38 -2.14 20.71 -2.71
C SER A 38 -2.81 19.67 -3.59
N LYS A 39 -4.15 19.64 -3.66
CA LYS A 39 -4.91 18.76 -4.57
C LYS A 39 -4.58 19.05 -6.01
N THR A 40 -4.63 20.32 -6.41
CA THR A 40 -4.33 20.74 -7.79
C THR A 40 -2.90 20.35 -8.17
N LEU A 41 -1.96 20.55 -7.24
CA LEU A 41 -0.56 20.18 -7.42
C LEU A 41 -0.38 18.66 -7.58
N ALA A 42 -1.04 17.86 -6.75
CA ALA A 42 -0.99 16.39 -6.81
C ALA A 42 -1.49 15.85 -8.15
N PHE A 43 -2.66 16.32 -8.61
CA PHE A 43 -3.21 15.91 -9.91
C PHE A 43 -2.36 16.35 -11.11
N LEU A 44 -1.73 17.53 -11.03
CA LEU A 44 -0.82 17.98 -12.08
C LEU A 44 0.48 17.18 -12.09
N ALA A 45 1.05 16.88 -10.92
CA ALA A 45 2.26 16.08 -10.80
C ALA A 45 2.05 14.65 -11.29
N TYR A 46 0.90 14.05 -10.97
CA TYR A 46 0.59 12.68 -11.36
C TYR A 46 0.48 12.48 -12.88
N LYS A 47 0.26 13.56 -13.66
CA LYS A 47 0.23 13.53 -15.13
C LYS A 47 1.63 13.57 -15.78
N SER A 48 2.70 13.63 -14.99
CA SER A 48 4.06 13.70 -15.52
C SER A 48 4.52 12.34 -16.09
N ASP A 49 5.27 12.39 -17.20
CA ASP A 49 5.96 11.22 -17.75
C ASP A 49 7.12 10.75 -16.84
N VAL A 50 7.61 11.61 -15.95
CA VAL A 50 8.67 11.29 -14.98
C VAL A 50 8.06 10.56 -13.78
N TYR A 51 8.31 9.26 -13.66
CA TYR A 51 7.70 8.43 -12.61
C TYR A 51 8.02 8.92 -11.19
N GLN A 52 9.18 9.54 -10.95
CA GLN A 52 9.52 10.11 -9.65
C GLN A 52 8.61 11.30 -9.28
N VAL A 53 8.18 12.09 -10.28
CA VAL A 53 7.20 13.16 -10.07
C VAL A 53 5.81 12.59 -9.81
N ARG A 54 5.46 11.47 -10.46
CA ARG A 54 4.24 10.73 -10.12
C ARG A 54 4.28 10.17 -8.69
N MET A 55 5.41 9.60 -8.26
CA MET A 55 5.62 9.18 -6.86
C MET A 55 5.36 10.33 -5.88
N TYR A 56 5.94 11.51 -6.14
CA TYR A 56 5.65 12.73 -5.37
C TYR A 56 4.15 13.06 -5.34
N GLY A 57 3.45 12.98 -6.48
CA GLY A 57 2.01 13.19 -6.57
C GLY A 57 1.22 12.18 -5.72
N VAL A 58 1.62 10.92 -5.70
CA VAL A 58 0.97 9.87 -4.90
C VAL A 58 1.21 10.06 -3.40
N PHE A 59 2.37 10.55 -2.97
CA PHE A 59 2.57 10.96 -1.58
C PHE A 59 1.62 12.09 -1.18
N LEU A 60 1.44 13.10 -2.04
CA LEU A 60 0.45 14.16 -1.80
C LEU A 60 -0.97 13.59 -1.68
N PHE A 61 -1.36 12.64 -2.55
CA PHE A 61 -2.66 11.97 -2.42
C PHE A 61 -2.82 11.27 -1.07
N GLY A 62 -1.78 10.58 -0.57
CA GLY A 62 -1.79 9.99 0.77
C GLY A 62 -2.00 11.01 1.88
N TYR A 63 -1.41 12.21 1.79
CA TYR A 63 -1.64 13.28 2.78
C TYR A 63 -3.03 13.92 2.64
N LEU A 64 -3.67 13.81 1.48
CA LEU A 64 -4.97 14.40 1.16
C LEU A 64 -6.13 13.38 1.24
N SER A 65 -5.84 12.13 1.62
CA SER A 65 -6.74 10.97 1.50
C SER A 65 -7.96 10.98 2.45
N GLU A 66 -8.14 12.02 3.26
CA GLU A 66 -9.40 12.25 3.99
C GLU A 66 -10.52 12.73 3.05
N ASP A 67 -10.15 13.22 1.86
CA ASP A 67 -11.10 13.46 0.77
C ASP A 67 -11.38 12.14 0.04
N GLU A 68 -12.65 11.74 0.04
CA GLU A 68 -13.12 10.50 -0.60
C GLU A 68 -12.78 10.44 -2.09
N ASN A 69 -12.85 11.56 -2.83
CA ASN A 69 -12.50 11.58 -4.25
C ASN A 69 -11.01 11.32 -4.50
N ILE A 70 -10.14 11.76 -3.58
CA ILE A 70 -8.70 11.48 -3.66
C ILE A 70 -8.45 9.99 -3.38
N LEU A 71 -9.15 9.43 -2.40
CA LEU A 71 -9.03 8.02 -2.07
C LEU A 71 -9.54 7.13 -3.21
N GLU A 72 -10.65 7.48 -3.84
CA GLU A 72 -11.16 6.81 -5.05
C GLU A 72 -10.17 6.91 -6.21
N PHE A 73 -9.57 8.09 -6.43
CA PHE A 73 -8.54 8.26 -7.45
C PHE A 73 -7.30 7.38 -7.18
N MET A 74 -6.87 7.27 -5.91
CA MET A 74 -5.81 6.33 -5.54
C MET A 74 -6.20 4.87 -5.83
N ARG A 75 -7.45 4.50 -5.52
CA ARG A 75 -7.98 3.14 -5.71
C ARG A 75 -8.08 2.75 -7.18
N ASP A 76 -8.60 3.66 -8.01
CA ASP A 76 -9.10 3.35 -9.36
C ASP A 76 -8.22 3.89 -10.48
N GLU A 77 -7.40 4.91 -10.23
CA GLU A 77 -6.53 5.51 -11.26
C GLU A 77 -5.06 5.21 -10.96
N VAL A 78 -4.57 5.52 -9.75
CA VAL A 78 -3.16 5.28 -9.39
C VAL A 78 -2.80 3.79 -9.41
N SER A 79 -3.75 2.92 -9.10
CA SER A 79 -3.57 1.47 -9.19
C SER A 79 -3.31 0.96 -10.61
N HIS A 80 -3.52 1.78 -11.64
CA HIS A 80 -3.21 1.45 -13.03
C HIS A 80 -1.83 1.96 -13.49
N ASP A 81 -1.07 2.65 -12.63
CA ASP A 81 0.29 3.09 -12.98
C ASP A 81 1.18 1.90 -13.37
N ASP A 82 1.87 2.02 -14.49
CA ASP A 82 2.73 0.97 -15.04
C ASP A 82 4.06 0.84 -14.29
N ASN A 83 4.43 1.85 -13.51
CA ASN A 83 5.70 1.90 -12.81
C ASN A 83 5.58 1.25 -11.42
N TRP A 84 6.34 0.17 -11.22
CA TRP A 84 6.34 -0.56 -9.95
C TRP A 84 6.75 0.32 -8.75
N ARG A 85 7.59 1.35 -8.92
CA ARG A 85 7.98 2.27 -7.83
C ARG A 85 6.81 3.16 -7.43
N VAL A 86 5.98 3.59 -8.39
CA VAL A 86 4.74 4.30 -8.08
C VAL A 86 3.77 3.39 -7.32
N GLN A 87 3.68 2.11 -7.70
CA GLN A 87 2.88 1.12 -6.95
C GLN A 87 3.39 0.87 -5.51
N GLU A 88 4.70 0.97 -5.26
CA GLU A 88 5.23 0.99 -3.88
C GLU A 88 4.78 2.23 -3.09
N VAL A 89 4.70 3.39 -3.76
CA VAL A 89 4.23 4.62 -3.12
C VAL A 89 2.72 4.60 -2.90
N LEU A 90 1.93 3.98 -3.78
CA LEU A 90 0.50 3.76 -3.56
C LEU A 90 0.24 2.97 -2.27
N ALA A 91 1.03 1.92 -2.02
CA ALA A 91 0.96 1.16 -0.78
C ALA A 91 1.26 2.02 0.46
N LYS A 92 2.24 2.94 0.38
CA LYS A 92 2.56 3.89 1.46
C LYS A 92 1.45 4.92 1.67
N ALA A 93 0.90 5.46 0.59
CA ALA A 93 -0.19 6.42 0.63
C ALA A 93 -1.45 5.80 1.26
N PHE A 94 -1.73 4.53 0.99
CA PHE A 94 -2.82 3.80 1.64
C PHE A 94 -2.58 3.59 3.16
N ASP A 95 -1.34 3.29 3.58
CA ASP A 95 -0.99 3.22 5.00
C ASP A 95 -1.13 4.59 5.69
N GLU A 96 -0.75 5.68 5.01
CA GLU A 96 -0.95 7.04 5.51
C GLU A 96 -2.43 7.38 5.67
N PHE A 97 -3.30 6.98 4.72
CA PHE A 97 -4.75 7.06 4.89
C PHE A 97 -5.21 6.35 6.16
N CYS A 98 -4.84 5.07 6.32
CA CYS A 98 -5.23 4.27 7.48
C CYS A 98 -4.75 4.88 8.80
N LYS A 99 -3.55 5.46 8.80
CA LYS A 99 -2.97 6.14 9.95
C LYS A 99 -3.72 7.43 10.32
N LYS A 100 -4.13 8.23 9.33
CA LYS A 100 -4.90 9.47 9.55
C LYS A 100 -6.32 9.18 10.05
N THR A 101 -7.00 8.23 9.43
CA THR A 101 -8.38 7.83 9.79
C THR A 101 -8.43 7.02 11.09
N GLY A 102 -7.36 6.29 11.39
CA GLY A 102 -7.30 5.27 12.45
C GLY A 102 -7.61 3.88 11.88
N TYR A 103 -6.69 2.93 12.11
CA TYR A 103 -6.74 1.60 11.49
C TYR A 103 -8.03 0.80 11.75
N LYS A 104 -8.67 0.99 12.93
CA LYS A 104 -9.96 0.35 13.23
C LYS A 104 -11.10 1.00 12.42
N GLN A 105 -11.08 2.31 12.29
CA GLN A 105 -12.06 3.08 11.53
C GLN A 105 -11.90 2.86 10.02
N ALA A 106 -10.68 2.60 9.56
CA ALA A 106 -10.35 2.32 8.16
C ALA A 106 -10.73 0.90 7.70
N LEU A 107 -11.18 0.01 8.58
CA LEU A 107 -11.50 -1.38 8.22
C LEU A 107 -12.48 -1.54 7.04
N PRO A 108 -13.56 -0.74 6.91
CA PRO A 108 -14.45 -0.84 5.75
C PRO A 108 -13.71 -0.61 4.42
N ILE A 109 -12.83 0.39 4.37
CA ILE A 109 -12.03 0.71 3.18
C ILE A 109 -10.95 -0.35 2.93
N ILE A 110 -10.29 -0.83 3.98
CA ILE A 110 -9.35 -1.96 3.90
C ILE A 110 -10.04 -3.17 3.26
N ASP A 111 -11.22 -3.53 3.76
CA ASP A 111 -11.97 -4.70 3.29
C ASP A 111 -12.52 -4.50 1.87
N GLU A 112 -12.84 -3.27 1.49
CA GLU A 112 -13.24 -2.90 0.12
C GLU A 112 -12.07 -3.05 -0.86
N TRP A 113 -10.92 -2.43 -0.57
CA TRP A 113 -9.75 -2.48 -1.45
C TRP A 113 -9.19 -3.89 -1.60
N LEU A 114 -9.23 -4.71 -0.54
CA LEU A 114 -8.85 -6.13 -0.59
C LEU A 114 -9.76 -6.97 -1.50
N LYS A 115 -10.98 -6.49 -1.80
CA LYS A 115 -11.93 -7.15 -2.71
C LYS A 115 -11.95 -6.54 -4.12
N SER A 116 -11.14 -5.50 -4.37
CA SER A 116 -11.06 -4.84 -5.68
C SER A 116 -10.71 -5.84 -6.77
N SER A 117 -11.26 -5.64 -7.98
CA SER A 117 -10.89 -6.41 -9.17
C SER A 117 -9.45 -6.16 -9.60
N ASN A 118 -8.92 -4.96 -9.35
CA ASN A 118 -7.54 -4.61 -9.70
C ASN A 118 -6.54 -5.22 -8.70
N PRO A 119 -5.60 -6.08 -9.15
CA PRO A 119 -4.60 -6.69 -8.27
C PRO A 119 -3.66 -5.67 -7.60
N ASN A 120 -3.38 -4.52 -8.22
CA ASN A 120 -2.53 -3.49 -7.64
C ASN A 120 -3.22 -2.81 -6.45
N THR A 121 -4.53 -2.58 -6.52
CA THR A 121 -5.33 -2.08 -5.39
C THR A 121 -5.29 -3.05 -4.22
N ARG A 122 -5.52 -4.35 -4.46
CA ARG A 122 -5.42 -5.38 -3.40
C ARG A 122 -4.00 -5.43 -2.81
N ARG A 123 -2.99 -5.40 -3.66
CA ARG A 123 -1.57 -5.43 -3.25
C ARG A 123 -1.18 -4.20 -2.44
N ALA A 124 -1.67 -3.02 -2.78
CA ALA A 124 -1.38 -1.79 -2.05
C ALA A 124 -1.77 -1.92 -0.57
N VAL A 125 -2.90 -2.58 -0.29
CA VAL A 125 -3.33 -2.88 1.09
C VAL A 125 -2.45 -3.95 1.74
N THR A 126 -2.27 -5.09 1.10
CA THR A 126 -1.51 -6.21 1.69
C THR A 126 -0.08 -5.81 2.00
N GLU A 127 0.53 -4.97 1.16
CA GLU A 127 1.91 -4.50 1.31
C GLU A 127 2.01 -3.28 2.22
N GLY A 128 1.15 -2.27 2.03
CA GLY A 128 1.26 -0.97 2.70
C GLY A 128 1.20 -1.07 4.22
N LEU A 129 0.34 -1.97 4.72
CA LEU A 129 0.17 -2.17 6.15
C LEU A 129 1.28 -3.04 6.77
N ARG A 130 2.23 -3.58 6.00
CA ARG A 130 3.30 -4.40 6.57
C ARG A 130 4.22 -3.59 7.50
N ILE A 131 4.62 -4.11 8.66
CA ILE A 131 4.12 -5.34 9.31
C ILE A 131 2.75 -5.04 9.94
N TRP A 132 1.69 -5.75 9.56
CA TRP A 132 0.31 -5.44 9.97
C TRP A 132 0.15 -5.35 11.49
N THR A 133 0.72 -6.32 12.22
CA THR A 133 0.65 -6.39 13.68
C THR A 133 1.60 -5.42 14.42
N SER A 134 2.25 -4.51 13.69
CA SER A 134 2.90 -3.34 14.26
C SER A 134 1.99 -2.11 14.26
N ARG A 135 0.90 -2.12 13.48
CA ARG A 135 -0.05 -1.01 13.39
C ARG A 135 -1.04 -1.02 14.56
N PRO A 136 -1.53 0.16 15.00
CA PRO A 136 -2.65 0.25 15.94
C PRO A 136 -3.82 -0.64 15.53
N TYR A 137 -4.64 -1.04 16.51
CA TYR A 137 -5.69 -2.05 16.36
C TYR A 137 -5.18 -3.47 16.05
N PHE A 138 -4.46 -3.69 14.94
CA PHE A 138 -3.95 -5.02 14.57
C PHE A 138 -2.90 -5.57 15.53
N LYS A 139 -2.13 -4.70 16.20
CA LYS A 139 -1.20 -5.09 17.27
C LYS A 139 -1.90 -5.84 18.41
N GLU A 140 -3.07 -5.36 18.81
CA GLU A 140 -3.87 -5.94 19.91
C GLU A 140 -4.88 -7.00 19.40
N ASN A 141 -5.13 -7.01 18.08
CA ASN A 141 -6.07 -7.92 17.42
C ASN A 141 -5.38 -8.63 16.22
N PRO A 142 -4.34 -9.44 16.45
CA PRO A 142 -3.56 -10.04 15.36
C PRO A 142 -4.38 -10.94 14.43
N ASN A 143 -5.42 -11.62 14.95
CA ASN A 143 -6.32 -12.44 14.15
C ASN A 143 -7.10 -11.62 13.10
N GLU A 144 -7.37 -10.34 13.36
CA GLU A 144 -8.05 -9.47 12.39
C GLU A 144 -7.16 -9.15 11.18
N ALA A 145 -5.84 -9.11 11.37
CA ALA A 145 -4.88 -9.01 10.26
C ALA A 145 -4.76 -10.35 9.54
N ILE A 146 -4.56 -11.45 10.27
CA ILE A 146 -4.37 -12.80 9.72
C ILE A 146 -5.56 -13.19 8.82
N LYS A 147 -6.79 -13.05 9.32
CA LYS A 147 -8.02 -13.36 8.58
C LYS A 147 -8.14 -12.60 7.27
N ARG A 148 -7.79 -11.29 7.27
CA ARG A 148 -7.85 -10.45 6.06
C ARG A 148 -6.81 -10.86 5.03
N ILE A 149 -5.57 -11.06 5.49
CA ILE A 149 -4.46 -11.43 4.62
C ILE A 149 -4.70 -12.85 4.05
N SER A 150 -5.09 -13.81 4.88
CA SER A 150 -5.34 -15.20 4.45
C SER A 150 -6.57 -15.35 3.55
N GLY A 151 -7.48 -14.37 3.56
CA GLY A 151 -8.57 -14.26 2.58
C GLY A 151 -8.07 -14.22 1.12
N LEU A 152 -6.83 -13.74 0.89
CA LEU A 152 -6.22 -13.62 -0.43
C LEU A 152 -5.17 -14.72 -0.71
N LYS A 153 -5.15 -15.81 0.07
CA LYS A 153 -4.16 -16.89 -0.10
C LYS A 153 -4.22 -17.61 -1.45
N GLU A 154 -5.35 -17.49 -2.16
CA GLU A 154 -5.56 -18.05 -3.51
C GLU A 154 -5.71 -16.96 -4.58
N ASP A 155 -5.26 -15.74 -4.31
CA ASP A 155 -5.34 -14.65 -5.28
C ASP A 155 -4.76 -15.05 -6.64
N THR A 156 -5.42 -14.69 -7.74
CA THR A 156 -4.96 -15.05 -9.09
C THR A 156 -3.66 -14.36 -9.49
N SER A 157 -3.36 -13.19 -8.90
CA SER A 157 -2.13 -12.43 -9.14
C SER A 157 -0.98 -12.93 -8.28
N GLU A 158 0.10 -13.37 -8.93
CA GLU A 158 1.34 -13.73 -8.22
C GLU A 158 1.90 -12.56 -7.40
N TYR A 159 1.73 -11.33 -7.89
CA TYR A 159 2.19 -10.13 -7.21
C TYR A 159 1.50 -9.93 -5.85
N VAL A 160 0.18 -10.15 -5.81
CA VAL A 160 -0.60 -10.14 -4.57
C VAL A 160 -0.19 -11.29 -3.66
N ARG A 161 -0.11 -12.52 -4.19
CA ARG A 161 0.27 -13.71 -3.40
C ARG A 161 1.64 -13.58 -2.72
N LYS A 162 2.62 -12.96 -3.38
CA LYS A 162 3.94 -12.65 -2.77
C LYS A 162 3.80 -11.71 -1.58
N SER A 163 2.98 -10.67 -1.70
CA SER A 163 2.72 -9.73 -0.58
C SER A 163 1.98 -10.43 0.56
N VAL A 164 0.94 -11.21 0.28
CA VAL A 164 0.17 -12.02 1.25
C VAL A 164 1.10 -12.94 2.05
N GLY A 165 1.90 -13.77 1.37
CA GLY A 165 2.79 -14.71 2.03
C GLY A 165 3.86 -14.03 2.88
N ASN A 166 4.42 -12.91 2.40
CA ASN A 166 5.39 -12.14 3.18
C ASN A 166 4.75 -11.41 4.38
N ALA A 167 3.52 -10.92 4.25
CA ALA A 167 2.79 -10.29 5.35
C ALA A 167 2.51 -11.30 6.48
N LEU A 168 2.05 -12.52 6.14
CA LEU A 168 1.88 -13.60 7.12
C LEU A 168 3.21 -14.01 7.77
N ARG A 169 4.29 -14.12 6.98
CA ARG A 169 5.64 -14.39 7.50
C ARG A 169 6.13 -13.29 8.44
N ASP A 170 5.80 -12.03 8.19
CA ASP A 170 6.17 -10.96 9.10
C ASP A 170 5.42 -11.05 10.43
N ILE A 171 4.14 -11.43 10.40
CA ILE A 171 3.33 -11.69 11.60
C ILE A 171 3.89 -12.89 12.38
N SER A 172 4.33 -13.95 11.68
CA SER A 172 4.83 -15.19 12.30
C SER A 172 6.05 -14.98 13.20
N LYS A 173 6.84 -13.93 12.95
CA LYS A 173 7.99 -13.57 13.80
C LYS A 173 7.59 -13.21 15.23
N LYS A 174 6.36 -12.72 15.44
CA LYS A 174 5.85 -12.32 16.76
C LYS A 174 4.70 -13.19 17.25
N PHE A 175 3.90 -13.73 16.34
CA PHE A 175 2.73 -14.55 16.64
C PHE A 175 2.81 -15.90 15.90
N PRO A 176 3.85 -16.73 16.14
CA PRO A 176 4.07 -17.97 15.41
C PRO A 176 2.91 -18.95 15.56
N GLU A 177 2.38 -19.14 16.78
CA GLU A 177 1.28 -20.07 17.03
C GLU A 177 -0.02 -19.68 16.29
N LEU A 178 -0.33 -18.39 16.18
CA LEU A 178 -1.52 -17.95 15.44
C LEU A 178 -1.38 -18.24 13.94
N ILE A 179 -0.18 -18.03 13.39
CA ILE A 179 0.10 -18.37 11.99
C ILE A 179 0.10 -19.88 11.78
N ARG A 180 0.65 -20.67 12.71
CA ARG A 180 0.61 -22.13 12.65
C ARG A 180 -0.83 -22.65 12.61
N ILE A 181 -1.69 -22.17 13.52
CA ILE A 181 -3.12 -22.54 13.56
C ILE A 181 -3.82 -22.18 12.24
N GLU A 182 -3.58 -20.98 11.70
CA GLU A 182 -4.14 -20.58 10.41
C GLU A 182 -3.66 -21.51 9.28
N LEU A 183 -2.35 -21.76 9.18
CA LEU A 183 -1.76 -22.57 8.11
C LEU A 183 -2.14 -24.05 8.20
N ASP A 184 -2.30 -24.60 9.41
CA ASP A 184 -2.74 -25.98 9.64
C ASP A 184 -4.16 -26.24 9.10
N SER A 185 -4.97 -25.19 8.96
CA SER A 185 -6.32 -25.27 8.38
C SER A 185 -6.35 -25.27 6.85
N TRP A 186 -5.22 -25.04 6.16
CA TRP A 186 -5.20 -24.86 4.71
C TRP A 186 -5.10 -26.19 3.96
N HIS A 187 -5.96 -26.38 2.96
CA HIS A 187 -5.86 -27.48 1.99
C HIS A 187 -4.95 -27.07 0.82
N LEU A 188 -3.75 -27.64 0.77
CA LEU A 188 -2.73 -27.26 -0.21
C LEU A 188 -2.93 -27.93 -1.57
N GLU A 189 -4.03 -27.62 -2.26
CA GLU A 189 -4.43 -28.27 -3.51
C GLU A 189 -3.90 -27.51 -4.74
N THR A 190 -4.04 -26.18 -4.76
CA THR A 190 -3.72 -25.30 -5.88
C THR A 190 -2.27 -24.83 -5.88
N LYS A 191 -1.76 -24.34 -7.03
CA LYS A 191 -0.39 -23.77 -7.10
C LYS A 191 -0.31 -22.44 -6.34
N GLU A 192 -1.42 -21.70 -6.31
CA GLU A 192 -1.59 -20.41 -5.66
C GLU A 192 -1.39 -20.53 -4.15
N ILE A 193 -2.17 -21.40 -3.49
CA ILE A 193 -2.08 -21.57 -2.04
C ILE A 193 -0.73 -22.16 -1.61
N LYS A 194 -0.16 -23.09 -2.39
CA LYS A 194 1.18 -23.66 -2.14
C LYS A 194 2.26 -22.58 -2.16
N GLN A 195 2.17 -21.61 -3.08
CA GLN A 195 3.09 -20.49 -3.16
C GLN A 195 3.02 -19.63 -1.89
N VAL A 196 1.81 -19.26 -1.47
CA VAL A 196 1.60 -18.42 -0.27
C VAL A 196 2.05 -19.16 0.98
N TYR A 197 1.66 -20.43 1.13
CA TYR A 197 2.04 -21.28 2.25
C TYR A 197 3.57 -21.38 2.39
N LYS A 198 4.29 -21.62 1.29
CA LYS A 198 5.76 -21.69 1.30
C LYS A 198 6.41 -20.41 1.84
N LEU A 199 5.86 -19.24 1.54
CA LEU A 199 6.37 -17.96 2.04
C LEU A 199 6.04 -17.77 3.52
N ALA A 200 4.79 -18.02 3.91
CA ALA A 200 4.29 -17.84 5.27
C ALA A 200 4.92 -18.81 6.28
N ASN A 201 5.09 -20.08 5.89
CA ASN A 201 5.60 -21.16 6.74
C ASN A 201 7.11 -21.10 6.99
N LYS A 202 7.86 -20.22 6.31
CA LYS A 202 9.34 -20.22 6.30
C LYS A 202 10.00 -20.14 7.69
N LEU A 203 9.31 -19.55 8.68
CA LEU A 203 9.83 -19.32 10.03
C LEU A 203 9.07 -20.11 11.12
N ILE A 204 8.08 -20.92 10.73
CA ILE A 204 7.36 -21.78 11.66
C ILE A 204 8.19 -23.06 11.83
N VAL A 205 8.54 -23.39 13.07
CA VAL A 205 9.33 -24.57 13.46
C VAL A 205 8.42 -25.56 14.18
#